data_AF-A0A4Y9LKK9-F1
#
_entry.id   AF-A0A4Y9LKK9-F1
#
_cell.length_a   1.000
_cell.length_b   1.000
_cell.length_c   1.000
_cell.angle_alpha   90.00
_cell.angle_beta   90.00
_cell.angle_gamma   90.00
#
_symmetry.space_group_name_H-M   'P 1'
#
loop_
_entity.id
_entity.type
_entity.pdbx_description
1 polymer ?
#
loop_
_entity_poly.entity_id
_entity_poly.type
_entity_poly.pdbx_seq_one_letter_code
_entity_poly.pdbx_strand_id
1 'polypeptide(L)'
;MMRHGFVLLTFCAALMSCAAAPAQERRPIAWDGLGQNPNRPPVTKRRAANPAPAQENPNQERERVLGTLRPYSEAWWAVHDEIEAENDRQLGTKLVICPRCVQSPSPGEDVTGSVR
;
A
#
# COMPACT_ATOMS: atom_id res chain seq x y z
N MET A 1 55.99 -17.73 21.98
CA MET A 1 54.59 -18.15 21.73
C MET A 1 53.55 -17.32 22.49
N MET A 2 53.83 -16.76 23.69
CA MET A 2 52.85 -15.98 24.48
C MET A 2 52.45 -14.61 23.89
N ARG A 3 53.33 -13.91 23.17
CA ARG A 3 53.02 -12.57 22.59
C ARG A 3 51.92 -12.62 21.53
N HIS A 4 51.89 -13.66 20.70
CA HIS A 4 50.89 -13.79 19.65
C HIS A 4 49.52 -14.19 20.20
N GLY A 5 49.48 -14.98 21.27
CA GLY A 5 48.22 -15.32 21.96
C GLY A 5 47.55 -14.10 22.58
N PHE A 6 48.33 -13.19 23.18
CA PHE A 6 47.78 -11.96 23.77
C PHE A 6 47.23 -11.01 22.71
N VAL A 7 47.92 -10.89 21.56
CA VAL A 7 47.44 -10.08 20.41
C VAL A 7 46.19 -10.68 19.79
N LEU A 8 46.10 -12.01 19.68
CA LEU A 8 44.90 -12.68 19.17
C LEU A 8 43.71 -12.51 20.12
N LEU A 9 43.92 -12.57 21.44
CA LEU A 9 42.85 -12.39 22.43
C LEU A 9 42.30 -10.96 22.44
N THR A 10 43.17 -9.94 22.37
CA THR A 10 42.71 -8.54 22.31
C THR A 10 42.00 -8.24 21.00
N PHE A 11 42.46 -8.82 19.88
CA PHE A 11 41.79 -8.71 18.59
C PHE A 11 40.41 -9.35 18.60
N CYS A 12 40.27 -10.57 19.15
CA CYS A 12 38.98 -11.24 19.28
C CYS A 12 38.01 -10.47 20.19
N ALA A 13 38.49 -9.91 21.30
CA ALA A 13 37.65 -9.12 22.20
C ALA A 13 37.16 -7.81 21.54
N ALA A 14 38.01 -7.15 20.75
CA ALA A 14 37.63 -5.94 20.01
C ALA A 14 36.58 -6.22 18.93
N LEU A 15 36.70 -7.33 18.19
CA LEU A 15 35.71 -7.72 17.17
C LEU A 15 34.35 -8.09 17.77
N MET A 16 34.32 -8.76 18.92
CA MET A 16 33.07 -9.14 19.60
C MET A 16 32.33 -7.93 20.18
N SER A 17 33.05 -6.86 20.57
CA SER A 17 32.45 -5.64 21.09
C SER A 17 31.74 -4.80 20.01
N CYS A 18 32.20 -4.85 18.75
CA CYS A 18 31.53 -4.15 17.64
C CYS A 18 30.24 -4.85 17.15
N ALA A 19 30.03 -6.13 17.47
CA ALA A 19 28.82 -6.85 17.05
C ALA A 19 27.61 -6.57 17.96
N ALA A 20 27.85 -6.08 19.18
CA ALA A 20 26.81 -5.76 20.15
C ALA A 20 26.51 -4.25 20.17
N ALA A 21 26.07 -3.70 19.04
CA ALA A 21 25.33 -2.45 19.09
C ALA A 21 24.06 -2.71 19.93
N PRO A 22 23.77 -1.92 20.98
CA PRO A 22 22.50 -2.05 21.66
C PRO A 22 21.42 -1.87 20.59
N ALA A 23 20.54 -2.87 20.45
CA ALA A 23 19.41 -2.79 19.55
C ALA A 23 18.56 -1.61 20.03
N GLN A 24 18.76 -0.45 19.42
CA GLN A 24 17.91 0.70 19.66
C GLN A 24 16.48 0.20 19.47
N GLU A 25 15.70 0.38 20.54
CA GLU A 25 14.30 0.05 20.59
C GLU A 25 13.65 0.53 19.29
N ARG A 26 13.19 -0.42 18.46
CA ARG A 26 12.70 -0.16 17.10
C ARG A 26 11.46 0.71 17.16
N ARG A 27 11.66 2.02 17.36
CA ARG A 27 10.64 3.02 17.10
C ARG A 27 10.59 3.17 15.59
N PRO A 28 9.40 3.13 14.97
CA PRO A 28 9.25 3.35 13.53
C PRO A 28 9.57 4.82 13.23
N ILE A 29 10.85 5.11 13.07
CA ILE A 29 11.35 6.38 12.56
C ILE A 29 11.23 6.25 11.03
N ALA A 30 10.32 7.00 10.41
CA ALA A 30 10.32 7.07 8.95
C ALA A 30 11.38 8.08 8.52
N TRP A 31 12.35 7.61 7.74
CA TRP A 31 13.54 8.37 7.32
C TRP A 31 13.28 9.22 6.07
N ASP A 32 12.04 9.31 5.60
CA ASP A 32 11.60 10.02 4.38
C ASP A 32 10.90 11.36 4.66
N GLY A 33 10.75 11.75 5.93
CA GLY A 33 10.02 12.95 6.32
C GLY A 33 8.50 12.80 6.38
N LEU A 34 7.95 11.62 6.06
CA LEU A 34 6.52 11.29 6.22
C LEU A 34 6.21 10.53 7.52
N GLY A 35 7.17 10.49 8.44
CA GLY A 35 7.08 9.72 9.67
C GLY A 35 6.03 10.19 10.66
N GLN A 36 5.40 9.22 11.32
CA GLN A 36 4.43 9.47 12.37
C GLN A 36 5.12 10.18 13.56
N ASN A 37 4.60 11.34 13.99
CA ASN A 37 5.09 12.05 15.17
C ASN A 37 5.09 11.11 16.41
N PRO A 38 6.24 10.89 17.07
CA PRO A 38 6.36 9.94 18.19
C PRO A 38 5.59 10.38 19.45
N ASN A 39 5.23 11.67 19.56
CA ASN A 39 4.42 12.21 20.66
C ASN A 39 2.91 12.09 20.41
N ARG A 40 2.50 11.60 19.23
CA ARG A 40 1.08 11.43 18.92
C ARG A 40 0.60 10.12 19.56
N PRO A 41 -0.51 10.13 20.32
CA PRO A 41 -1.07 8.90 20.85
C PRO A 41 -1.37 7.93 19.70
N PRO A 42 -1.12 6.63 19.87
CA PRO A 42 -1.36 5.64 18.82
C PRO A 42 -2.82 5.71 18.42
N VAL A 43 -3.08 6.03 17.16
CA VAL A 43 -4.43 5.98 16.62
C VAL A 43 -4.79 4.49 16.52
N THR A 44 -5.62 4.02 17.43
CA THR A 44 -6.28 2.72 17.27
C THR A 44 -7.13 2.83 16.02
N LYS A 45 -6.67 2.23 14.91
CA LYS A 45 -7.49 2.09 13.70
C LYS A 45 -8.77 1.39 14.13
N ARG A 46 -9.88 2.14 14.18
CA ARG A 46 -11.21 1.57 14.37
C ARG A 46 -11.41 0.66 13.17
N ARG A 47 -11.38 -0.66 13.40
CA ARG A 47 -11.73 -1.64 12.37
C ARG A 47 -13.14 -1.28 11.94
N ALA A 48 -13.31 -0.89 10.67
CA ALA A 48 -14.63 -0.70 10.09
C ALA A 48 -15.29 -2.08 10.05
N ALA A 49 -15.96 -2.43 11.15
CA ALA A 49 -16.76 -3.63 11.26
C ALA A 49 -18.15 -3.27 10.73
N ASN A 50 -18.29 -3.31 9.42
CA ASN A 50 -19.55 -3.68 8.79
C ASN A 50 -19.21 -4.10 7.35
N PRO A 51 -19.45 -5.38 6.98
CA PRO A 51 -19.45 -5.72 5.56
C PRO A 51 -20.51 -4.84 4.89
N ALA A 52 -20.12 -4.16 3.83
CA ALA A 52 -21.07 -3.44 3.00
C ALA A 52 -22.16 -4.44 2.56
N PRO A 53 -23.44 -4.03 2.51
CA PRO A 53 -24.49 -4.88 1.99
C PRO A 53 -24.09 -5.37 0.60
N ALA A 54 -24.38 -6.64 0.30
CA ALA A 54 -24.11 -7.24 -1.00
C ALA A 54 -24.81 -6.39 -2.09
N GLN A 55 -24.04 -5.55 -2.77
CA GLN A 55 -24.52 -4.83 -3.94
C GLN A 55 -24.72 -5.83 -5.07
N GLU A 56 -25.82 -5.66 -5.80
CA GLU A 56 -26.07 -6.36 -7.04
C GLU A 56 -24.89 -6.11 -8.00
N ASN A 57 -24.31 -7.18 -8.56
CA ASN A 57 -23.16 -7.08 -9.45
C ASN A 57 -23.62 -6.58 -10.83
N PRO A 58 -23.31 -5.35 -11.25
CA PRO A 58 -23.72 -4.83 -12.56
C PRO A 58 -23.03 -5.56 -13.74
N ASN A 59 -22.01 -6.37 -13.48
CA ASN A 59 -21.30 -7.17 -14.48
C ASN A 59 -21.83 -8.60 -14.61
N GLN A 60 -22.84 -9.01 -13.84
CA GLN A 60 -23.30 -10.41 -13.83
C GLN A 60 -23.71 -10.92 -15.22
N GLU A 61 -24.37 -10.09 -16.02
CA GLU A 61 -24.75 -10.46 -17.39
C GLU A 61 -23.55 -10.48 -18.34
N ARG A 62 -22.64 -9.49 -18.24
CA ARG A 62 -21.41 -9.42 -19.05
C ARG A 62 -20.50 -10.61 -18.80
N GLU A 63 -20.36 -11.04 -17.55
CA GLU A 63 -19.60 -12.24 -17.17
C GLU A 63 -20.17 -13.51 -17.80
N ARG A 64 -21.51 -13.62 -17.90
CA ARG A 64 -22.16 -14.73 -18.61
C ARG A 64 -21.83 -14.70 -20.10
N VAL A 65 -21.89 -13.52 -20.73
CA VAL A 65 -21.53 -13.34 -22.14
C VAL A 65 -20.06 -13.70 -22.36
N LEU A 66 -19.15 -13.21 -21.52
CA LEU A 66 -17.72 -13.50 -21.59
C LEU A 66 -17.43 -15.01 -21.58
N GLY A 67 -18.16 -15.77 -20.76
CA GLY A 67 -18.05 -17.24 -20.67
C GLY A 67 -18.51 -18.00 -21.92
N THR A 68 -19.27 -17.36 -22.81
CA THR A 68 -19.68 -17.93 -24.11
C THR A 68 -18.71 -17.61 -25.24
N LEU A 69 -17.85 -16.61 -25.06
CA LEU A 69 -16.93 -16.14 -26.09
C LEU A 69 -15.65 -16.98 -26.09
N ARG A 70 -15.03 -17.11 -27.27
CA ARG A 70 -13.73 -17.79 -27.38
C ARG A 70 -12.69 -16.98 -26.60
N PRO A 71 -11.91 -17.60 -25.69
CA PRO A 71 -10.86 -16.90 -24.94
C PRO A 71 -9.91 -16.14 -25.87
N TYR A 72 -9.58 -14.90 -25.50
CA TYR A 72 -8.66 -14.00 -26.21
C TYR A 72 -9.08 -13.59 -27.63
N SER A 73 -10.32 -13.87 -28.04
CA SER A 73 -10.87 -13.29 -29.27
C SER A 73 -11.13 -11.79 -29.10
N GLU A 74 -11.27 -11.07 -30.22
CA GLU A 74 -11.59 -9.63 -30.21
C GLU A 74 -12.87 -9.33 -29.43
N ALA A 75 -13.93 -10.12 -29.65
CA ALA A 75 -15.19 -9.99 -28.90
C ALA A 75 -15.02 -10.26 -27.41
N TRP A 76 -14.15 -11.22 -27.05
CA TRP A 76 -13.85 -11.51 -25.64
C TRP A 76 -13.17 -10.32 -24.97
N TRP A 77 -12.18 -9.71 -25.64
CA TRP A 77 -11.51 -8.51 -25.13
C TRP A 77 -12.46 -7.32 -24.98
N ALA A 78 -13.36 -7.09 -25.94
CA ALA A 78 -14.35 -6.04 -25.84
C ALA A 78 -15.22 -6.17 -24.57
N VAL A 79 -15.73 -7.37 -24.30
CA VAL A 79 -16.54 -7.62 -23.08
C VAL A 79 -15.69 -7.57 -21.81
N HIS A 80 -14.45 -8.05 -21.86
CA HIS A 80 -13.53 -8.00 -20.72
C HIS A 80 -13.20 -6.56 -20.32
N ASP A 81 -12.92 -5.69 -21.29
CA ASP A 81 -12.59 -4.29 -21.04
C ASP A 81 -13.77 -3.51 -20.45
N GLU A 82 -15.00 -3.81 -20.87
CA GLU A 82 -16.21 -3.25 -20.25
C GLU A 82 -16.37 -3.68 -18.79
N ILE A 83 -16.10 -4.96 -18.48
CA ILE A 83 -16.16 -5.49 -17.12
C ILE A 83 -15.12 -4.79 -16.23
N GLU A 84 -13.88 -4.66 -16.73
CA GLU A 84 -12.78 -4.00 -16.00
C GLU A 84 -13.09 -2.51 -15.77
N ALA A 85 -13.57 -1.80 -16.79
CA ALA A 85 -13.93 -0.39 -16.67
C ALA A 85 -15.02 -0.15 -15.60
N GLU A 86 -16.01 -1.03 -15.49
CA GLU A 86 -17.04 -0.93 -14.46
C GLU A 86 -16.51 -1.31 -13.06
N ASN A 87 -15.60 -2.29 -12.98
CA ASN A 87 -14.93 -2.63 -11.73
C ASN A 87 -14.10 -1.44 -11.22
N ASP A 88 -13.33 -0.80 -12.09
CA ASP A 88 -12.57 0.40 -11.77
C ASP A 88 -13.46 1.56 -11.30
N ARG A 89 -14.63 1.77 -11.92
CA ARG A 89 -15.62 2.75 -11.45
C ARG A 89 -16.10 2.43 -10.04
N GLN A 90 -16.42 1.17 -9.75
CA GLN A 90 -16.83 0.76 -8.41
C GLN A 90 -15.69 0.91 -7.40
N LEU A 91 -14.47 0.57 -7.77
CA LEU A 91 -13.29 0.76 -6.93
C LEU A 91 -13.08 2.25 -6.65
N GLY A 92 -13.21 3.11 -7.65
CA GLY A 92 -13.14 4.56 -7.50
C GLY A 92 -14.16 5.12 -6.50
N THR A 93 -15.39 4.56 -6.46
CA THR A 93 -16.40 4.97 -5.47
C THR A 93 -16.16 4.42 -4.06
N LYS A 94 -15.50 3.25 -3.94
CA LYS A 94 -15.27 2.56 -2.66
C LYS A 94 -13.93 2.94 -2.00
N LEU A 95 -12.92 3.30 -2.78
CA LEU A 95 -11.57 3.57 -2.30
C LEU A 95 -11.46 4.99 -1.72
N VAL A 96 -11.70 5.12 -0.41
CA VAL A 96 -11.33 6.33 0.34
C VAL A 96 -10.07 6.05 1.16
N ILE A 97 -8.91 6.48 0.66
CA ILE A 97 -7.60 6.25 1.31
C ILE A 97 -7.46 7.08 2.61
N CYS A 98 -7.91 8.34 2.61
CA CYS A 98 -7.98 9.21 3.79
C CYS A 98 -9.16 10.19 3.66
N PRO A 99 -10.25 10.02 4.43
CA PRO A 99 -11.42 10.89 4.35
C PRO A 99 -11.13 12.37 4.66
N ARG A 100 -10.08 12.66 5.44
CA ARG A 100 -9.67 14.02 5.81
C ARG A 100 -8.62 14.64 4.88
N CYS A 101 -8.13 13.87 3.91
CA CYS A 101 -7.11 14.31 2.97
C CYS A 101 -7.69 14.50 1.55
N VAL A 102 -8.86 13.90 1.26
CA VAL A 102 -9.58 14.12 0.01
C VAL A 102 -10.40 15.41 0.16
N GLN A 103 -9.93 16.48 -0.47
CA GLN A 103 -10.76 17.67 -0.68
C GLN A 103 -11.96 17.25 -1.54
N SER A 104 -13.16 17.63 -1.11
CA SER A 104 -14.38 17.45 -1.91
C SER A 104 -14.15 18.11 -3.27
N PRO A 105 -14.45 17.46 -4.41
CA PRO A 105 -14.35 18.11 -5.70
C PRO A 105 -15.20 19.37 -5.65
N SER A 106 -14.55 20.52 -5.78
CA SER A 106 -15.23 21.80 -5.97
C SER A 106 -15.99 21.71 -7.29
N PRO A 107 -17.27 22.10 -7.35
CA PRO A 107 -18.02 22.10 -8.59
C PRO A 107 -17.47 23.22 -9.49
N GLY A 108 -16.41 22.95 -10.27
CA GLY A 108 -15.97 23.91 -11.29
C GLY A 108 -14.53 23.89 -11.79
N GLU A 109 -13.65 22.95 -11.42
CA GLU A 109 -12.23 23.03 -11.85
C GLU A 109 -11.73 21.80 -12.62
N ASP A 110 -12.29 21.60 -13.81
CA ASP A 110 -11.61 20.91 -14.91
C ASP A 110 -10.65 21.89 -15.60
N VAL A 111 -9.53 22.22 -14.96
CA VAL A 111 -8.39 22.85 -15.66
C VAL A 111 -7.15 22.06 -15.32
N THR A 112 -6.81 21.12 -16.20
CA THR A 112 -5.50 20.48 -16.23
C THR A 112 -4.46 21.55 -16.55
N GLY A 113 -3.90 22.15 -15.50
CA GLY A 113 -2.81 23.13 -15.61
C GLY A 113 -1.53 22.46 -16.08
N SER A 114 -1.40 22.24 -17.39
CA SER A 114 -0.10 22.03 -18.02
C SER A 114 0.65 23.36 -17.97
N VAL A 115 1.54 23.50 -16.99
CA VAL A 115 2.50 24.60 -16.93
C VAL A 115 3.49 24.43 -18.09
N ARG A 116 3.60 25.49 -18.91
CA ARG A 116 4.53 25.60 -20.03
C ARG A 116 5.81 26.27 -19.58
#